data_AF-A0A0G3H8K3-F1
#
_entry.id   AF-A0A0G3H8K3-F1
#
_cell.length_a   1.000
_cell.length_b   1.000
_cell.length_c   1.000
_cell.angle_alpha   90.00
_cell.angle_beta   90.00
_cell.angle_gamma   90.00
#
_symmetry.space_group_name_H-M   'P 1'
#
loop_
_entity.id
_entity.type
_entity.pdbx_description
1 polymer ?
#
loop_
_entity_poly.entity_id
_entity_poly.type
_entity_poly.pdbx_seq_one_letter_code
_entity_poly.pdbx_strand_id
1 'polypeptide(L)' 'MDGMANVEKKGYVDPAWPKNIPEDGHVVTELISKLAGASSPFGDDTVLPVPAEQLGYVHPYTRYNT' A
#
# COMPACT_ATOMS: atom_id res chain seq x y z
N MET A 1 -33.09 -1.80 -41.43
CA MET A 1 -33.42 -1.23 -40.11
C MET A 1 -32.43 -1.81 -39.13
N ASP A 2 -31.75 -0.90 -38.45
CA ASP A 2 -30.51 -1.02 -37.72
C ASP A 2 -30.58 -2.04 -36.56
N GLY A 3 -29.62 -2.95 -36.51
CA GLY A 3 -29.53 -4.01 -35.50
C GLY A 3 -28.69 -3.52 -34.32
N MET A 4 -29.32 -2.81 -33.39
CA MET A 4 -28.64 -2.29 -32.21
C MET A 4 -28.26 -3.44 -31.26
N ALA A 5 -26.96 -3.69 -31.07
CA ALA A 5 -26.47 -4.65 -30.09
C ALA A 5 -26.82 -4.16 -28.67
N ASN A 6 -27.58 -4.95 -27.92
CA ASN A 6 -27.91 -4.67 -26.53
C ASN A 6 -26.67 -4.91 -25.65
N VAL A 7 -25.84 -3.88 -25.48
CA VAL A 7 -24.70 -3.91 -24.57
C VAL A 7 -25.19 -3.46 -23.20
N GLU A 8 -25.59 -4.41 -22.37
CA GLU A 8 -25.86 -4.13 -20.96
C GLU A 8 -24.59 -3.56 -20.32
N LYS A 9 -24.66 -2.31 -19.84
CA LYS A 9 -23.58 -1.71 -19.05
C LYS A 9 -23.49 -2.49 -17.74
N LYS A 10 -22.47 -3.32 -17.59
CA LYS A 10 -22.10 -3.86 -16.28
C LYS A 10 -21.91 -2.66 -15.35
N GLY A 11 -22.77 -2.55 -14.34
CA GLY A 11 -22.73 -1.48 -13.34
C GLY A 11 -21.34 -1.37 -12.73
N TYR A 12 -21.00 -0.16 -12.27
CA TYR A 12 -19.76 0.23 -11.61
C TYR A 12 -18.94 -0.95 -11.04
N VAL A 13 -17.85 -1.29 -11.73
CA VAL A 13 -16.97 -2.42 -11.36
C VAL A 13 -15.78 -1.88 -10.58
N ASP A 14 -16.02 -1.24 -9.45
CA ASP A 14 -14.99 -1.23 -8.42
C ASP A 14 -15.07 -2.56 -7.67
N PRO A 15 -13.95 -3.17 -7.28
CA PRO A 15 -13.96 -4.17 -6.23
C PRO A 15 -14.46 -3.46 -4.95
N ALA A 16 -15.77 -3.50 -4.73
CA ALA A 16 -16.36 -3.08 -3.47
C ALA A 16 -15.72 -3.89 -2.34
N TRP A 17 -15.59 -3.28 -1.17
CA TRP A 17 -15.11 -3.96 0.02
C TRP A 17 -15.83 -5.31 0.22
N PRO A 18 -15.10 -6.38 0.59
CA PRO A 18 -15.71 -7.68 0.82
C PRO A 18 -16.86 -7.53 1.83
N LYS A 19 -18.04 -8.04 1.49
CA LYS A 19 -19.23 -7.94 2.36
C LYS A 19 -19.20 -8.91 3.54
N ASN A 20 -18.40 -9.97 3.42
CA ASN A 20 -18.25 -11.02 4.42
C ASN A 20 -16.86 -10.93 5.03
N ILE A 21 -16.67 -9.98 5.92
CA ILE A 21 -15.47 -9.85 6.74
C ILE A 21 -15.88 -10.22 8.17
N PRO A 22 -15.06 -10.97 8.93
CA PRO A 22 -15.25 -11.13 10.37
C PRO A 22 -15.44 -9.77 11.03
N GLU A 23 -16.13 -9.69 12.17
CA GLU A 23 -16.63 -8.45 12.78
C GLU A 23 -15.59 -7.32 12.95
N ASP A 24 -14.29 -7.65 12.93
CA ASP A 24 -13.17 -6.72 13.06
C ASP A 24 -12.28 -6.55 11.80
N GLY A 25 -12.68 -7.08 10.64
CA GLY A 25 -11.88 -7.11 9.41
C GLY A 25 -11.78 -5.79 8.63
N HIS A 26 -11.91 -4.64 9.28
CA HIS A 26 -11.92 -3.34 8.63
C HIS A 26 -10.51 -2.79 8.32
N VAL A 27 -10.46 -1.79 7.43
CA VAL A 27 -9.23 -1.04 7.15
C VAL A 27 -8.71 -0.36 8.39
N VAL A 28 -7.47 -0.66 8.77
CA VAL A 28 -6.74 0.10 9.79
C VAL A 28 -6.57 1.53 9.28
N THR A 29 -7.43 2.43 9.76
CA THR A 29 -7.29 3.88 9.61
C THR A 29 -6.54 4.44 10.81
N GLU A 30 -6.03 5.67 10.70
CA GLU A 30 -5.38 6.34 11.85
C GLU A 30 -6.29 6.42 13.09
N LEU A 31 -7.62 6.44 12.90
CA LEU A 31 -8.60 6.52 13.97
C LEU A 31 -8.83 5.20 14.72
N ILE A 32 -8.61 4.06 14.07
CA ILE A 32 -8.84 2.74 14.63
C ILE A 32 -7.53 1.96 14.88
N SER A 33 -6.39 2.56 14.56
CA SER A 33 -5.08 2.00 14.86
C SER A 33 -4.89 1.84 16.37
N LYS A 34 -4.28 0.72 16.78
CA LYS A 34 -3.94 0.44 18.18
C LYS A 34 -2.90 1.42 18.74
N LEU A 35 -2.08 2.01 17.87
CA LEU A 35 -1.02 2.94 18.21
C LEU A 35 -1.30 4.30 17.58
N ALA A 36 -1.05 5.38 18.33
CA ALA A 36 -1.11 6.73 17.81
C ALA A 36 0.08 6.99 16.88
N GLY A 37 -0.21 7.48 15.67
CA GLY A 37 0.80 7.73 14.63
C GLY A 37 0.93 6.59 13.62
N ALA A 38 1.76 6.81 12.59
CA ALA A 38 2.01 5.81 11.56
C ALA A 38 2.75 4.60 12.16
N SER A 39 2.25 3.39 11.91
CA SER A 39 3.00 2.17 12.19
C SER A 39 4.34 2.23 11.47
N SER A 40 5.41 1.78 12.15
CA SER A 40 6.74 1.68 11.55
C SER A 40 6.64 0.92 10.22
N PRO A 41 7.20 1.44 9.11
CA PRO A 41 7.21 0.71 7.85
C PRO A 41 8.06 -0.58 7.91
N PHE A 42 8.88 -0.73 8.95
CA PHE A 42 9.75 -1.90 9.16
C PHE A 42 9.14 -2.94 10.12
N GLY A 43 7.94 -2.70 10.64
CA GLY A 43 7.32 -3.54 11.67
C GLY A 43 8.05 -3.47 13.03
N ASP A 44 7.56 -4.26 14.00
CA ASP A 44 8.11 -4.33 15.36
C ASP A 44 9.31 -5.28 15.46
N ASP A 45 9.49 -6.15 14.46
CA ASP A 45 10.56 -7.16 14.43
C ASP A 45 11.93 -6.57 14.03
N THR A 46 11.92 -5.39 13.40
CA THR A 46 13.14 -4.75 12.89
C THR A 46 13.76 -3.85 13.94
N VAL A 47 14.94 -4.22 14.43
CA VAL A 47 15.72 -3.41 15.38
C VAL A 47 16.57 -2.39 14.61
N LEU A 48 16.40 -1.12 14.94
CA LEU A 48 17.16 -0.01 14.38
C LEU A 48 18.18 0.53 15.40
N PRO A 49 19.35 1.04 14.95
CA PRO A 49 19.83 1.06 13.57
C PRO A 49 20.34 -0.32 13.12
N VAL A 50 20.17 -0.64 11.84
CA VAL A 50 20.80 -1.81 11.24
C VAL A 50 22.26 -1.51 10.88
N PRO A 51 23.16 -2.52 10.85
CA PRO A 51 24.54 -2.36 10.39
C PRO A 51 24.62 -1.76 8.97
N ALA A 52 25.65 -0.94 8.72
CA ALA A 52 25.78 -0.19 7.47
C ALA A 52 25.90 -1.10 6.24
N GLU A 53 26.48 -2.28 6.42
CA GLU A 53 26.67 -3.30 5.38
C GLU A 53 25.34 -3.88 4.88
N GLN A 54 24.25 -3.71 5.64
CA GLN A 54 22.90 -4.20 5.28
C GLN A 54 22.03 -3.13 4.61
N LEU A 55 22.40 -1.85 4.69
CA LEU A 55 21.56 -0.73 4.22
C LEU A 55 21.50 -0.59 2.70
N GLY A 56 22.33 -1.32 1.94
CA GLY A 56 22.48 -1.15 0.49
C GLY A 56 22.86 0.27 0.08
N TYR A 57 23.27 1.10 1.04
CA TYR A 57 23.51 2.52 0.84
C TYR A 57 24.84 2.74 0.11
N VAL A 58 24.79 3.50 -0.98
CA VAL A 58 25.98 3.94 -1.71
C VAL A 58 26.04 5.47 -1.60
N HIS A 59 27.13 5.98 -1.05
CA HIS A 59 27.30 7.42 -0.89
C HIS A 59 27.41 8.08 -2.28
N PRO A 60 26.48 8.98 -2.64
CA PRO A 60 26.55 9.66 -3.92
C PRO A 60 27.80 10.54 -3.96
N TYR A 61 28.49 10.54 -5.09
CA TYR A 61 29.63 11.43 -5.31
C TYR A 61 29.53 12.02 -6.71
N THR A 62 29.92 13.29 -6.83
CA THR A 62 29.91 13.99 -8.12
C THR A 62 31.18 13.63 -8.89
N ARG A 63 31.01 13.05 -10.08
CA ARG A 63 32.10 12.88 -11.07
C ARG A 63 32.21 14.17 -11.89
N TYR A 64 33.36 14.84 -11.82
CA TYR A 64 33.69 15.93 -12.74
C TYR A 64 34.30 15.34 -14.01
N ASN A 65 33.85 15.78 -15.19
CA ASN A 65 34.50 15.44 -16.46
C ASN A 65 35.67 16.39 -16.64
N THR A 66 36.89 15.86 -16.58
CA THR A 66 38.11 16.62 -16.92
C THR A 66 38.27 16.66 -18.44
#